data_AF-A0A8S3SKA4-F1
#
_entry.id   AF-A0A8S3SKA4-F1
#
_cell.length_a   1.000
_cell.length_b   1.000
_cell.length_c   1.000
_cell.angle_alpha   90.00
_cell.angle_beta   90.00
_cell.angle_gamma   90.00
#
_symmetry.space_group_name_H-M   'P 1'
#
loop_
_entity.id
_entity.type
_entity.pdbx_description
1 polymer ?
#
loop_
_entity_poly.entity_id
_entity_poly.type
_entity_poly.pdbx_seq_one_letter_code
_entity_poly.pdbx_strand_id
1 'polypeptide(L)'
;MKFIALLLLPLVFGADPQPCCTRTKFTTSLVELGGYLDPVSNIPTPVDFTATVYYDYDNKMLRADRDMPLAADTMRRVTVITDFNKACNATYIATSKIGSASRSFSVNTWKIAMPNFFIKMSMTKDHCIPFSESTWGTVNKVVTEINYMFMDFKPSVPERIFDLPDACNGHQPGTGAGVGRRSVMKSMFLP
;
A
#
# COMPACT_ATOMS: atom_id res chain seq x y z
N MET A 1 -16.16 -20.62 -58.84
CA MET A 1 -16.37 -20.78 -57.39
C MET A 1 -15.13 -20.27 -56.67
N LYS A 2 -15.21 -19.14 -55.95
CA LYS A 2 -14.10 -18.56 -55.18
C LYS A 2 -14.20 -19.06 -53.74
N PHE A 3 -13.22 -19.84 -53.29
CA PHE A 3 -13.07 -20.23 -51.89
C PHE A 3 -12.45 -19.06 -51.11
N ILE A 4 -13.21 -18.48 -50.18
CA ILE A 4 -12.69 -17.56 -49.16
C ILE A 4 -12.13 -18.44 -48.04
N ALA A 5 -10.81 -18.53 -47.94
CA ALA A 5 -10.15 -19.15 -46.79
C ALA A 5 -10.26 -18.19 -45.59
N LEU A 6 -11.13 -18.52 -44.63
CA LEU A 6 -11.17 -17.88 -43.33
C LEU A 6 -9.87 -18.23 -42.57
N LEU A 7 -8.93 -17.30 -42.51
CA LEU A 7 -7.77 -17.38 -41.63
C LEU A 7 -8.24 -17.23 -40.18
N LEU A 8 -8.32 -18.34 -39.46
CA LEU A 8 -8.41 -18.39 -38.01
C LEU A 8 -7.08 -17.92 -37.43
N LEU A 9 -6.94 -16.62 -37.19
CA LEU A 9 -5.87 -16.07 -36.35
C LEU A 9 -6.10 -16.56 -34.92
N PRO A 10 -5.17 -17.31 -34.30
CA PRO A 10 -5.27 -17.61 -32.88
C PRO A 10 -5.22 -16.30 -32.11
N LEU A 11 -6.29 -16.01 -31.37
CA LEU A 11 -6.27 -15.00 -30.32
C LEU A 11 -5.23 -15.47 -29.29
N VAL A 12 -4.03 -14.90 -29.37
CA VAL A 12 -3.02 -15.04 -28.33
C VAL A 12 -3.57 -14.29 -27.12
N PHE A 13 -4.27 -15.00 -26.24
CA PHE A 13 -4.52 -14.51 -24.89
C PHE A 13 -3.16 -14.42 -24.21
N GLY A 14 -2.58 -13.21 -24.21
CA GLY A 14 -1.33 -12.95 -23.49
C GLY A 14 -1.54 -13.32 -22.03
N ALA A 15 -0.62 -14.12 -21.49
CA ALA A 15 -0.62 -14.42 -20.06
C ALA A 15 -0.56 -13.12 -19.25
N ASP A 16 -1.28 -13.10 -18.12
CA ASP A 16 -1.24 -11.95 -17.21
C ASP A 16 0.21 -11.61 -16.84
N PRO A 17 0.56 -10.31 -16.75
CA PRO A 17 1.89 -9.93 -16.34
C PRO A 17 2.15 -10.42 -14.91
N GLN A 18 3.29 -11.07 -14.72
CA GLN A 18 3.73 -11.50 -13.41
C GLN A 18 3.82 -10.27 -12.47
N PRO A 19 3.31 -10.36 -11.23
CA PRO A 19 3.52 -9.32 -10.23
C PRO A 19 5.00 -9.01 -10.09
N CYS A 20 5.34 -7.73 -10.07
CA CYS A 20 6.74 -7.32 -10.12
C CYS A 20 7.24 -6.94 -8.73
N CYS A 21 8.50 -7.29 -8.43
CA CYS A 21 9.10 -7.05 -7.12
C CYS A 21 9.58 -5.60 -7.02
N THR A 22 9.19 -4.89 -5.96
CA THR A 22 9.73 -3.57 -5.68
C THR A 22 11.18 -3.63 -5.19
N ARG A 23 11.82 -2.47 -5.02
CA ARG A 23 13.13 -2.37 -4.39
C ARG A 23 13.05 -2.87 -2.94
N THR A 24 14.04 -3.65 -2.52
CA THR A 24 14.07 -4.19 -1.15
C THR A 24 14.20 -3.11 -0.09
N LYS A 25 14.73 -1.92 -0.44
CA LYS A 25 14.84 -0.76 0.46
C LYS A 25 14.38 0.52 -0.21
N PHE A 26 13.52 1.28 0.45
CA PHE A 26 13.14 2.61 -0.02
C PHE A 26 12.54 3.50 1.07
N THR A 27 12.51 4.79 0.78
CA THR A 27 11.79 5.83 1.53
C THR A 27 10.75 6.48 0.61
N THR A 28 9.57 6.81 1.12
CA THR A 28 8.50 7.48 0.35
C THR A 28 7.61 8.32 1.26
N SER A 29 7.06 9.40 0.71
CA SER A 29 5.95 10.14 1.32
C SER A 29 4.64 9.40 1.03
N LEU A 30 3.77 9.28 2.02
CA LEU A 30 2.47 8.63 1.94
C LEU A 30 1.39 9.64 2.26
N VAL A 31 0.39 9.78 1.38
CA VAL A 31 -0.85 10.50 1.69
C VAL A 31 -1.94 9.47 1.88
N GLU A 32 -2.60 9.49 3.03
CA GLU A 32 -3.70 8.61 3.40
C GLU A 32 -5.00 9.39 3.40
N LEU A 33 -5.97 8.97 2.58
CA LEU A 33 -7.27 9.59 2.43
C LEU A 33 -8.38 8.55 2.51
N GLY A 34 -9.43 8.82 3.27
CA GLY A 34 -10.61 7.94 3.31
C GLY A 34 -11.45 8.15 4.54
N GLY A 35 -11.96 7.05 5.09
CA GLY A 35 -12.75 7.10 6.30
C GLY A 35 -13.21 5.74 6.80
N TYR A 36 -13.92 5.77 7.92
CA TYR A 36 -14.54 4.60 8.50
C TYR A 36 -15.85 4.93 9.19
N LEU A 37 -16.69 3.92 9.39
CA LEU A 37 -17.88 4.07 10.21
C LEU A 37 -17.54 3.80 11.66
N ASP A 38 -17.77 4.78 12.54
CA ASP A 38 -17.62 4.56 13.97
C ASP A 38 -18.56 3.42 14.43
N PRO A 39 -18.05 2.39 15.14
CA PRO A 39 -18.83 1.18 15.40
C PRO A 39 -19.99 1.39 16.38
N VAL A 40 -20.01 2.49 17.13
CA VAL A 40 -21.07 2.79 18.11
C VAL A 40 -22.12 3.71 17.49
N SER A 41 -21.68 4.81 16.89
CA SER A 41 -22.55 5.85 16.36
C SER A 41 -22.94 5.65 14.89
N ASN A 42 -22.24 4.79 14.15
CA ASN A 42 -22.32 4.64 12.69
C ASN A 42 -22.10 5.93 11.90
N ILE A 43 -21.47 6.94 12.52
CA ILE A 43 -21.13 8.20 11.86
C ILE A 43 -19.82 8.01 11.10
N PRO A 44 -19.75 8.41 9.81
CA PRO A 44 -18.49 8.42 9.07
C PRO A 44 -17.47 9.36 9.71
N THR A 45 -16.29 8.83 9.98
CA THR A 45 -15.14 9.59 10.44
C THR A 45 -14.12 9.68 9.31
N PRO A 46 -13.77 10.90 8.85
CA PRO A 46 -12.77 11.07 7.80
C PRO A 46 -11.36 10.78 8.30
N VAL A 47 -10.50 10.37 7.39
CA VAL A 47 -9.07 10.15 7.59
C VAL A 47 -8.33 10.94 6.53
N ASP A 48 -7.44 11.84 6.96
CA ASP A 48 -6.54 12.61 6.11
C ASP A 48 -5.21 12.81 6.85
N PHE A 49 -4.17 12.11 6.41
CA PHE A 49 -2.83 12.23 7.01
C PHE A 49 -1.73 12.12 5.96
N THR A 50 -0.61 12.76 6.27
CA THR A 50 0.66 12.53 5.57
C THR A 50 1.61 11.74 6.48
N ALA A 51 2.37 10.82 5.89
CA ALA A 51 3.39 10.04 6.59
C ALA A 51 4.68 9.97 5.77
N THR A 52 5.79 9.73 6.45
CA THR A 52 7.02 9.22 5.80
C THR A 52 7.14 7.73 6.09
N VAL A 53 7.30 6.93 5.04
CA VAL A 53 7.46 5.49 5.12
C VAL A 53 8.88 5.10 4.75
N TYR A 54 9.50 4.29 5.61
CA TYR A 54 10.77 3.62 5.39
C TYR A 54 10.51 2.12 5.31
N TYR A 55 10.98 1.50 4.25
CA TYR A 55 10.80 0.08 3.98
C TYR A 55 12.16 -0.58 3.83
N ASP A 56 12.39 -1.67 4.58
CA ASP A 56 13.56 -2.53 4.48
C ASP A 56 13.13 -4.00 4.53
N TYR A 57 12.92 -4.57 3.34
CA TYR A 57 12.54 -5.96 3.14
C TYR A 57 13.61 -6.94 3.63
N ASP A 58 14.89 -6.61 3.50
CA ASP A 58 15.98 -7.52 3.87
C ASP A 58 15.93 -7.79 5.38
N ASN A 59 15.62 -6.74 6.14
CA ASN A 59 15.40 -6.82 7.59
C ASN A 59 13.94 -7.07 7.99
N LYS A 60 13.02 -7.21 7.02
CA LYS A 60 11.56 -7.36 7.23
C LYS A 60 10.89 -6.22 8.01
N MET A 61 11.46 -5.03 7.96
CA MET A 61 11.02 -3.87 8.73
C MET A 61 10.30 -2.84 7.85
N LEU A 62 9.22 -2.28 8.37
CA LEU A 62 8.65 -1.02 7.89
C LEU A 62 8.49 -0.07 9.05
N ARG A 63 8.81 1.19 8.83
CA ARG A 63 8.55 2.29 9.74
C ARG A 63 7.70 3.32 9.03
N ALA A 64 6.62 3.75 9.66
CA ALA A 64 5.83 4.89 9.21
C ALA A 64 5.80 5.94 10.32
N ASP A 65 6.33 7.12 10.01
CA ASP A 65 6.27 8.29 10.89
C ASP A 65 5.09 9.16 10.45
N ARG A 66 4.16 9.39 11.38
CA ARG A 66 2.91 10.13 11.16
C ARG A 66 2.78 11.24 12.18
N ASP A 67 2.34 12.41 11.78
CA ASP A 67 1.94 13.45 12.74
C ASP A 67 0.40 13.38 12.89
N MET A 68 -0.07 13.10 14.10
CA MET A 68 -1.50 12.93 14.43
C MET A 68 -1.98 14.04 15.36
N PRO A 69 -3.18 14.62 15.13
CA PRO A 69 -3.78 15.57 16.05
C PRO A 69 -4.23 14.84 17.33
N LEU A 70 -3.78 15.34 18.49
CA LEU A 70 -4.15 14.84 19.82
C LEU A 70 -5.29 15.69 20.43
N ALA A 71 -5.34 16.97 20.08
CA ALA A 71 -6.37 17.95 20.41
C ALA A 71 -6.31 19.10 19.38
N ALA A 72 -7.27 20.04 19.40
CA ALA A 72 -7.17 21.28 18.64
C ALA A 72 -5.82 21.93 18.96
N ASP A 73 -4.97 22.07 17.94
CA ASP A 73 -3.62 22.68 17.98
C ASP A 73 -2.47 21.85 18.57
N THR A 74 -2.66 20.57 18.93
CA THR A 74 -1.54 19.72 19.38
C THR A 74 -1.32 18.54 18.43
N MET A 75 -0.17 18.50 17.77
CA MET A 75 0.28 17.38 16.93
C MET A 75 1.22 16.46 17.73
N ARG A 76 1.03 15.14 17.60
CA ARG A 76 1.91 14.11 18.13
C ARG A 76 2.48 13.30 17.00
N ARG A 77 3.81 13.16 16.97
CA ARG A 77 4.46 12.17 16.09
C ARG A 77 4.22 10.77 16.64
N VAL A 78 3.62 9.92 15.81
CA VAL A 78 3.42 8.50 16.04
C VAL A 78 4.27 7.74 15.05
N THR A 79 5.19 6.95 15.57
CA THR A 79 6.02 6.03 14.78
C THR A 79 5.44 4.63 14.90
N VAL A 80 5.10 4.04 13.75
CA VAL A 80 4.63 2.65 13.67
C VAL A 80 5.72 1.82 13.03
N ILE A 81 6.26 0.86 13.77
CA ILE A 81 7.22 -0.12 13.25
C ILE A 81 6.50 -1.47 13.09
N THR A 82 6.68 -2.12 11.94
CA THR A 82 6.09 -3.42 11.66
C THR A 82 7.10 -4.41 11.07
N ASP A 83 7.10 -5.62 11.63
CA ASP A 83 7.69 -6.83 11.05
C ASP A 83 6.70 -7.53 10.10
N PHE A 84 7.14 -7.82 8.87
CA PHE A 84 6.30 -8.44 7.86
C PHE A 84 6.86 -9.78 7.34
N ASN A 85 6.50 -10.87 8.02
CA ASN A 85 6.65 -12.23 7.52
C ASN A 85 5.32 -12.76 6.96
N LYS A 86 5.09 -12.64 5.63
CA LYS A 86 4.16 -13.40 4.75
C LYS A 86 3.69 -12.57 3.54
N ALA A 87 3.57 -13.17 2.35
CA ALA A 87 2.82 -12.63 1.22
C ALA A 87 1.64 -13.52 0.84
N CYS A 88 0.71 -12.96 0.07
CA CYS A 88 -0.46 -13.65 -0.46
C CYS A 88 -0.67 -13.35 -1.95
N ASN A 89 -1.31 -14.31 -2.62
CA ASN A 89 -1.66 -14.34 -4.04
C ASN A 89 -2.31 -13.03 -4.52
N ALA A 90 -1.62 -12.31 -5.39
CA ALA A 90 -2.13 -11.14 -6.07
C ALA A 90 -2.74 -11.52 -7.44
N THR A 91 -3.92 -11.00 -7.74
CA THR A 91 -4.59 -11.17 -9.03
C THR A 91 -4.42 -9.91 -9.86
N TYR A 92 -3.91 -10.02 -11.08
CA TYR A 92 -3.81 -8.87 -11.98
C TYR A 92 -5.21 -8.35 -12.35
N ILE A 93 -5.34 -7.03 -12.44
CA ILE A 93 -6.58 -6.36 -12.82
C ILE A 93 -6.42 -5.69 -14.19
N ALA A 94 -5.45 -4.78 -14.32
CA ALA A 94 -5.29 -3.95 -15.50
C ALA A 94 -3.95 -3.21 -15.51
N THR A 95 -3.54 -2.80 -16.71
CA THR A 95 -2.56 -1.74 -16.94
C THR A 95 -3.32 -0.46 -17.25
N SER A 96 -2.92 0.66 -16.66
CA SER A 96 -3.48 1.98 -16.94
C SER A 96 -2.37 3.00 -17.18
N LYS A 97 -2.68 4.07 -17.92
CA LYS A 97 -1.75 5.16 -18.18
C LYS A 97 -2.13 6.36 -17.33
N ILE A 98 -1.20 6.85 -16.51
CA ILE A 98 -1.39 8.01 -15.63
C ILE A 98 -0.65 9.20 -16.22
N GLY A 99 -1.31 10.34 -16.29
CA GLY A 99 -0.74 11.60 -16.75
C GLY A 99 -1.29 12.09 -18.09
N SER A 100 -0.61 13.05 -18.70
CA SER A 100 -0.99 13.68 -19.95
C SER A 100 -0.40 12.96 -21.17
N ALA A 101 -0.83 13.37 -22.37
CA ALA A 101 -0.31 12.83 -23.62
C ALA A 101 1.22 12.95 -23.74
N SER A 102 1.79 14.07 -23.30
CA SER A 102 3.22 14.38 -23.38
C SER A 102 4.02 13.95 -22.15
N ARG A 103 3.36 13.68 -21.02
CA ARG A 103 3.99 13.25 -19.76
C ARG A 103 3.09 12.25 -19.06
N SER A 104 3.37 10.98 -19.25
CA SER A 104 2.63 9.89 -18.63
C SER A 104 3.51 8.68 -18.36
N PHE A 105 3.08 7.86 -17.42
CA PHE A 105 3.68 6.58 -17.09
C PHE A 105 2.60 5.50 -17.00
N SER A 106 3.00 4.24 -17.16
CA SER A 106 2.07 3.11 -17.03
C SER A 106 2.11 2.54 -15.63
N VAL A 107 0.96 2.13 -15.11
CA VAL A 107 0.84 1.39 -13.85
C VAL A 107 0.16 0.06 -14.10
N ASN A 108 0.70 -0.99 -13.50
CA ASN A 108 0.00 -2.26 -13.38
C ASN A 108 -0.72 -2.29 -12.04
N THR A 109 -1.91 -2.85 -12.04
CA THR A 109 -2.78 -2.91 -10.87
C THR A 109 -3.13 -4.34 -10.54
N TRP A 110 -3.03 -4.69 -9.27
CA TRP A 110 -3.38 -6.01 -8.76
C TRP A 110 -4.34 -5.90 -7.57
N LYS A 111 -5.19 -6.92 -7.43
CA LYS A 111 -6.07 -7.13 -6.29
C LYS A 111 -5.50 -8.22 -5.39
N ILE A 112 -5.51 -7.99 -4.10
CA ILE A 112 -5.26 -9.03 -3.08
C ILE A 112 -6.54 -9.20 -2.29
N ALA A 113 -7.01 -10.44 -2.19
CA ALA A 113 -8.12 -10.81 -1.31
C ALA A 113 -7.56 -11.24 0.05
N MET A 114 -8.02 -10.59 1.11
CA MET A 114 -7.80 -10.99 2.49
C MET A 114 -9.15 -11.45 3.09
N PRO A 115 -9.17 -12.21 4.20
CA PRO A 115 -10.40 -12.81 4.72
C PRO A 115 -11.58 -11.83 4.90
N ASN A 116 -11.32 -10.56 5.25
CA ASN A 116 -12.36 -9.58 5.56
C ASN A 116 -12.23 -8.26 4.80
N PHE A 117 -11.23 -8.11 3.94
CA PHE A 117 -10.99 -6.87 3.20
C PHE A 117 -10.23 -7.17 1.92
N PHE A 118 -10.23 -6.21 1.01
CA PHE A 118 -9.51 -6.27 -0.23
C PHE A 118 -8.48 -5.16 -0.29
N ILE A 119 -7.43 -5.42 -1.06
CA ILE A 119 -6.38 -4.47 -1.36
C ILE A 119 -6.30 -4.34 -2.87
N LYS A 120 -6.24 -3.12 -3.39
CA LYS A 120 -5.90 -2.83 -4.77
C LYS A 120 -4.62 -2.02 -4.76
N MET A 121 -3.55 -2.59 -5.31
CA MET A 121 -2.26 -1.94 -5.38
C MET A 121 -1.94 -1.62 -6.84
N SER A 122 -1.48 -0.41 -7.09
CA SER A 122 -0.98 0.05 -8.38
C SER A 122 0.50 0.38 -8.25
N MET A 123 1.32 -0.17 -9.14
CA MET A 123 2.76 0.07 -9.19
C MET A 123 3.17 0.48 -10.60
N THR A 124 4.23 1.27 -10.72
CA THR A 124 4.79 1.63 -12.04
C THR A 124 5.19 0.37 -12.79
N LYS A 125 4.77 0.27 -14.05
CA LYS A 125 4.99 -0.90 -14.89
C LYS A 125 6.48 -1.20 -15.08
N ASP A 126 7.29 -0.15 -15.24
CA ASP A 126 8.68 -0.29 -15.68
C ASP A 126 9.66 -0.49 -14.50
N HIS A 127 9.29 -0.02 -13.30
CA HIS A 127 10.21 0.06 -12.16
C HIS A 127 9.65 -0.46 -10.84
N CYS A 128 8.40 -0.92 -10.81
CA CYS A 128 7.77 -1.49 -9.61
C CYS A 128 7.82 -0.53 -8.42
N ILE A 129 7.65 0.75 -8.70
CA ILE A 129 7.55 1.80 -7.69
C ILE A 129 6.07 1.86 -7.28
N PRO A 130 5.75 1.75 -5.97
CA PRO A 130 4.37 1.87 -5.53
C PRO A 130 3.83 3.25 -5.91
N PHE A 131 2.61 3.29 -6.44
CA PHE A 131 1.95 4.53 -6.84
C PHE A 131 0.70 4.78 -5.99
N SER A 132 -0.16 3.77 -5.85
CA SER A 132 -1.36 3.87 -5.02
C SER A 132 -1.75 2.54 -4.40
N GLU A 133 -2.26 2.56 -3.18
CA GLU A 133 -2.91 1.41 -2.53
C GLU A 133 -4.32 1.83 -2.14
N SER A 134 -5.30 0.97 -2.34
CA SER A 134 -6.66 1.14 -1.84
C SER A 134 -7.04 -0.07 -1.03
N THR A 135 -7.61 0.15 0.14
CA THR A 135 -8.07 -0.89 1.04
C THR A 135 -9.54 -0.66 1.33
N TRP A 136 -10.36 -1.71 1.20
CA TRP A 136 -11.78 -1.61 1.53
C TRP A 136 -12.32 -2.91 2.10
N GLY A 137 -13.29 -2.79 3.00
CA GLY A 137 -13.94 -3.91 3.68
C GLY A 137 -13.93 -3.71 5.20
N THR A 138 -13.82 -4.81 5.95
CA THR A 138 -13.93 -4.81 7.40
C THR A 138 -12.56 -5.05 8.04
N VAL A 139 -12.01 -4.03 8.69
CA VAL A 139 -10.75 -4.09 9.43
C VAL A 139 -11.07 -3.99 10.92
N ASN A 140 -10.74 -5.04 11.70
CA ASN A 140 -11.05 -5.12 13.13
C ASN A 140 -12.52 -4.83 13.45
N LYS A 141 -13.46 -5.43 12.70
CA LYS A 141 -14.91 -5.23 12.78
C LYS A 141 -15.41 -3.83 12.38
N VAL A 142 -14.53 -2.97 11.88
CA VAL A 142 -14.90 -1.62 11.42
C VAL A 142 -14.89 -1.57 9.89
N VAL A 143 -16.02 -1.18 9.31
CA VAL A 143 -16.12 -0.93 7.88
C VAL A 143 -15.26 0.28 7.52
N THR A 144 -14.38 0.07 6.56
CA THR A 144 -13.26 0.96 6.25
C THR A 144 -13.08 1.05 4.75
N GLU A 145 -12.80 2.25 4.27
CA GLU A 145 -12.23 2.49 2.96
C GLU A 145 -11.11 3.52 3.09
N ILE A 146 -9.89 3.15 2.71
CA ILE A 146 -8.72 4.02 2.78
C ILE A 146 -7.92 3.88 1.50
N ASN A 147 -7.57 5.02 0.92
CA ASN A 147 -6.69 5.16 -0.22
C ASN A 147 -5.36 5.77 0.25
N TYR A 148 -4.28 5.25 -0.30
CA TYR A 148 -2.93 5.67 -0.04
C TYR A 148 -2.28 6.07 -1.37
N MET A 149 -1.63 7.22 -1.41
CA MET A 149 -0.83 7.66 -2.54
C MET A 149 0.62 7.78 -2.12
N PHE A 150 1.52 7.19 -2.92
CA PHE A 150 2.95 7.17 -2.66
C PHE A 150 3.65 8.21 -3.53
N MET A 151 4.50 9.01 -2.92
CA MET A 151 5.20 10.14 -3.55
C MET A 151 6.67 10.18 -3.08
N ASP A 152 7.48 10.99 -3.76
CA ASP A 152 8.88 11.26 -3.37
C ASP A 152 9.73 9.99 -3.13
N PHE A 153 9.53 8.97 -3.97
CA PHE A 153 10.22 7.69 -3.83
C PHE A 153 11.75 7.84 -3.92
N LYS A 154 12.46 7.28 -2.95
CA LYS A 154 13.92 7.21 -2.90
C LYS A 154 14.33 5.75 -2.67
N PRO A 155 15.18 5.14 -3.50
CA PRO A 155 15.57 3.73 -3.39
C PRO A 155 16.62 3.48 -2.30
N SER A 156 16.43 4.07 -1.12
CA SER A 156 17.30 3.92 0.04
C SER A 156 16.55 4.21 1.33
N VAL A 157 17.09 3.75 2.46
CA VAL A 157 16.66 4.13 3.81
C VAL A 157 17.86 4.72 4.56
N PRO A 158 17.66 5.72 5.44
CA PRO A 158 18.74 6.23 6.29
C PRO A 158 19.27 5.13 7.23
N GLU A 159 20.55 5.23 7.61
CA GLU A 159 21.12 4.35 8.62
C GLU A 159 20.40 4.49 9.96
N ARG A 160 20.29 3.39 10.71
CA ARG A 160 19.73 3.34 12.09
C ARG A 160 18.30 3.86 12.22
N ILE A 161 17.56 4.00 11.11
CA ILE A 161 16.17 4.49 11.13
C ILE A 161 15.20 3.54 11.85
N PHE A 162 15.58 2.28 12.04
CA PHE A 162 14.79 1.28 12.76
C PHE A 162 15.22 1.08 14.21
N ASP A 163 16.26 1.78 14.68
CA ASP A 163 16.68 1.71 16.08
C ASP A 163 15.55 2.23 16.97
N LEU A 164 15.13 1.40 17.92
CA LEU A 164 14.13 1.81 18.91
C LEU A 164 14.78 2.78 19.92
N PRO A 165 14.10 3.87 20.29
CA PRO A 165 14.54 4.69 21.41
C PRO A 165 14.59 3.87 22.71
N ASP A 166 15.51 4.19 23.62
CA ASP A 166 15.63 3.47 24.90
C ASP A 166 14.34 3.48 25.74
N ALA A 167 13.51 4.51 25.58
CA ALA A 167 12.19 4.62 26.20
C ALA A 167 11.21 3.50 25.78
N CYS A 168 11.49 2.78 24.69
CA CYS A 168 10.71 1.63 24.24
C CYS A 168 11.21 0.30 24.82
N ASN A 169 12.34 0.26 25.54
CA ASN A 169 12.85 -0.96 26.14
C ASN A 169 11.90 -1.47 27.24
N GLY A 170 11.43 -2.71 27.10
CA GLY A 170 10.50 -3.34 28.05
C GLY A 170 9.02 -2.98 27.88
N HIS A 171 8.66 -2.09 26.95
CA HIS A 171 7.26 -1.86 26.61
C HIS A 171 6.72 -2.99 25.72
N GLN A 172 5.66 -3.65 26.16
CA GLN A 172 4.90 -4.58 25.33
C GLN A 172 4.37 -3.84 24.11
N PRO A 173 4.35 -4.46 22.90
CA PRO A 173 3.70 -3.89 21.74
C PRO A 173 2.27 -3.54 22.12
N GLY A 174 1.94 -2.25 22.14
CA GLY A 174 0.58 -1.84 22.48
C GLY A 174 -0.40 -2.52 21.53
N THR A 175 -1.41 -3.20 22.06
CA THR A 175 -2.60 -3.66 21.31
C THR A 175 -3.50 -2.47 20.92
N GLY A 176 -2.91 -1.27 20.80
CA GLY A 176 -3.59 0.01 20.83
C GLY A 176 -4.67 0.10 19.77
N ALA A 177 -5.91 0.22 20.24
CA ALA A 177 -7.07 0.69 19.50
C ALA A 177 -6.97 2.19 19.16
N GLY A 178 -5.78 2.66 18.76
CA GLY A 178 -5.61 3.93 18.09
C GLY A 178 -5.74 3.68 16.60
N VAL A 179 -6.49 4.51 15.90
CA VAL A 179 -6.74 4.42 14.45
C VAL A 179 -5.47 4.80 13.67
N GLY A 180 -4.39 4.05 13.88
CA GLY A 180 -3.19 4.01 13.05
C GLY A 180 -3.20 2.69 12.31
N ARG A 181 -4.09 2.58 11.31
CA ARG A 181 -4.27 1.35 10.54
C ARG A 181 -3.00 1.12 9.71
N ARG A 182 -2.42 -0.07 9.85
CA ARG A 182 -1.15 -0.44 9.20
C ARG A 182 -1.29 -0.26 7.68
N SER A 183 -0.39 0.52 7.07
CA SER A 183 -0.17 0.45 5.62
C SER A 183 0.24 -0.98 5.26
N VAL A 184 -0.42 -1.58 4.26
CA VAL A 184 -0.33 -3.02 3.96
C VAL A 184 0.69 -3.29 2.85
N MET A 185 1.76 -2.48 2.76
CA MET A 185 3.02 -2.89 2.12
C MET A 185 3.50 -4.29 2.59
N LYS A 186 2.96 -4.81 3.68
CA LYS A 186 2.98 -6.22 4.08
C LYS A 186 2.69 -7.24 2.97
N SER A 187 1.78 -7.00 2.02
CA SER A 187 1.08 -8.11 1.34
C SER A 187 1.55 -8.49 -0.06
N MET A 188 2.47 -7.77 -0.72
CA MET A 188 2.73 -7.97 -2.17
C MET A 188 4.18 -8.30 -2.55
N PHE A 189 5.07 -8.61 -1.60
CA PHE A 189 6.52 -8.64 -1.90
C PHE A 189 7.20 -10.01 -1.78
N LEU A 190 6.49 -11.13 -1.94
CA LEU A 190 7.13 -12.43 -2.17
C LEU A 190 6.69 -13.03 -3.51
N PRO A 191 7.61 -13.70 -4.24
CA PRO A 191 7.22 -14.70 -5.23
C PRO A 191 6.47 -15.88 -4.60
#